data_AF-A0A174F454-F1
#
_entry.id   AF-A0A174F454-F1
#
_cell.length_a   1.000
_cell.length_b   1.000
_cell.length_c   1.000
_cell.angle_alpha   90.00
_cell.angle_beta   90.00
_cell.angle_gamma   90.00
#
_symmetry.space_group_name_H-M   'P 1'
#
loop_
_entity.id
_entity.type
_entity.pdbx_description
1 polymer ?
#
loop_
_entity_poly.entity_id
_entity_poly.type
_entity_poly.pdbx_seq_one_letter_code
_entity_poly.pdbx_strand_id
1 'polypeptide(L)'
;MKDENRLLGKIVNISLIALSIIFVLLFLKIIVTEISFHKMIAKMVEGIDYYIEDIVITDKETVEDYNGSESGATNYFFYYGHDTDKRMQVNKKVYSQYNVGDMFPAYTKDHYYYGSTINSVLPKTEYKNNELSKAGIVTIGCLILLLLIYKWIDNLEKKTNNQ
;
A
#
# COMPACT_ATOMS: atom_id res chain seq x y z
N MET A 1 3.97 41.62 20.09
CA MET A 1 2.68 41.27 19.46
C MET A 1 2.63 41.52 17.94
N LYS A 2 2.80 42.76 17.42
CA LYS A 2 2.70 43.03 15.96
C LYS A 2 3.79 42.37 15.10
N ASP A 3 5.04 42.31 15.59
CA ASP A 3 6.15 41.66 14.87
C ASP A 3 6.10 40.13 14.92
N GLU A 4 5.53 39.57 15.97
CA GLU A 4 5.40 38.12 16.19
C GLU A 4 4.39 37.50 15.21
N ASN A 5 3.24 38.15 15.03
CA ASN A 5 2.23 37.76 14.02
C ASN A 5 2.75 37.88 12.58
N ARG A 6 3.68 38.82 12.32
CA ARG A 6 4.34 38.96 11.00
C ARG A 6 5.33 37.83 10.73
N LEU A 7 6.02 37.36 11.77
CA LEU A 7 7.00 36.28 11.67
C LEU A 7 6.29 34.91 11.53
N LEU A 8 5.22 34.69 12.30
CA LEU A 8 4.32 33.53 12.16
C LEU A 8 3.76 33.39 10.75
N GLY A 9 3.24 34.48 10.17
CA GLY A 9 2.71 34.44 8.79
C GLY A 9 3.76 34.08 7.72
N LYS A 10 5.03 34.48 7.92
CA LYS A 10 6.14 34.08 7.04
C LYS A 10 6.46 32.60 7.18
N ILE A 11 6.53 32.09 8.41
CA ILE A 11 6.77 30.65 8.68
C ILE A 11 5.68 29.82 8.02
N VAL A 12 4.40 30.15 8.23
CA VAL A 12 3.27 29.43 7.65
C VAL A 12 3.36 29.36 6.12
N ASN A 13 3.73 30.46 5.45
CA ASN A 13 3.91 30.48 4.00
C ASN A 13 5.07 29.59 3.53
N ILE A 14 6.22 29.63 4.22
CA ILE A 14 7.38 28.79 3.90
C ILE A 14 7.02 27.31 4.10
N SER A 15 6.35 26.98 5.21
CA SER A 15 5.86 25.62 5.48
C SER A 15 4.88 25.14 4.42
N LEU A 16 3.97 26.00 3.95
CA LEU A 16 3.02 25.65 2.89
C LEU A 16 3.74 25.31 1.57
N ILE A 17 4.75 26.11 1.20
CA ILE A 17 5.56 25.87 0.00
C ILE A 17 6.33 24.55 0.12
N ALA A 18 7.01 24.34 1.26
CA ALA A 18 7.78 23.12 1.50
C ALA A 18 6.89 21.87 1.48
N LEU A 19 5.75 21.89 2.19
CA LEU A 19 4.79 20.79 2.21
C LEU A 19 4.20 20.52 0.83
N SER A 20 3.90 21.57 0.05
CA SER A 20 3.39 21.43 -1.32
C SER A 20 4.41 20.78 -2.26
N ILE A 21 5.70 21.15 -2.15
CA ILE A 21 6.76 20.51 -2.94
C ILE A 21 6.88 19.02 -2.57
N ILE A 22 6.93 18.70 -1.27
CA ILE A 22 6.99 17.32 -0.80
C ILE A 22 5.76 16.52 -1.28
N PHE A 23 4.58 17.12 -1.20
CA PHE A 23 3.33 16.53 -1.67
C PHE A 23 3.43 16.16 -3.16
N VAL A 24 3.86 17.10 -4.02
CA VAL A 24 3.98 16.86 -5.46
C VAL A 24 5.01 15.77 -5.76
N LEU A 25 6.17 15.79 -5.09
CA LEU A 25 7.23 14.78 -5.29
C LEU A 25 6.74 13.37 -4.92
N LEU A 26 6.07 13.24 -3.76
CA LEU A 26 5.50 11.97 -3.33
C LEU A 26 4.37 11.51 -4.26
N PHE A 27 3.51 12.44 -4.70
CA PHE A 27 2.41 12.14 -5.62
C PHE A 27 2.93 11.58 -6.95
N LEU A 28 3.94 12.23 -7.54
CA LEU A 28 4.56 11.78 -8.78
C LEU A 28 5.21 10.40 -8.62
N LYS A 29 5.92 10.18 -7.50
CA LYS A 29 6.50 8.87 -7.18
C LYS A 29 5.43 7.78 -7.14
N ILE A 30 4.32 8.03 -6.43
CA ILE A 30 3.20 7.08 -6.32
C ILE A 30 2.63 6.76 -7.71
N ILE A 31 2.37 7.78 -8.54
CA ILE A 31 1.82 7.56 -9.89
C ILE A 31 2.77 6.71 -10.74
N VAL A 32 4.06 7.04 -10.76
CA VAL A 32 5.05 6.29 -11.55
C VAL A 32 5.11 4.83 -11.09
N THR A 33 5.14 4.61 -9.78
CA THR A 33 5.15 3.26 -9.20
C THR A 33 3.86 2.49 -9.51
N GLU A 34 2.70 3.13 -9.42
CA GLU A 34 1.40 2.52 -9.74
C GLU A 34 1.32 2.10 -11.22
N ILE A 35 1.76 2.97 -12.14
CA ILE A 35 1.82 2.66 -13.57
C ILE A 35 2.72 1.45 -13.83
N SER A 36 3.86 1.36 -13.14
CA SER A 36 4.76 0.22 -13.24
C SER A 36 4.05 -1.08 -12.80
N PHE A 37 3.36 -1.05 -11.66
CA PHE A 37 2.60 -2.21 -11.18
C PHE A 37 1.44 -2.59 -12.10
N HIS A 38 0.72 -1.63 -12.67
CA HIS A 38 -0.33 -1.95 -13.64
C HIS A 38 0.22 -2.60 -14.91
N LYS A 39 1.34 -2.10 -15.44
CA LYS A 39 2.02 -2.76 -16.59
C LYS A 39 2.47 -4.17 -16.22
N MET A 40 2.99 -4.35 -15.01
CA MET A 40 3.43 -5.63 -14.50
C MET A 40 2.27 -6.63 -14.37
N ILE A 41 1.13 -6.18 -13.82
CA ILE A 41 -0.11 -6.96 -13.72
C ILE A 41 -0.65 -7.32 -15.10
N ALA A 42 -0.66 -6.38 -16.05
CA ALA A 42 -1.12 -6.66 -17.41
C ALA A 42 -0.27 -7.76 -18.07
N LYS A 43 1.06 -7.68 -17.94
CA LYS A 43 1.97 -8.72 -18.43
C LYS A 43 1.79 -10.07 -17.74
N MET A 44 1.36 -10.09 -16.47
CA MET A 44 0.98 -11.32 -15.75
C MET A 44 -0.26 -11.98 -16.34
N VAL A 45 -1.25 -11.18 -16.73
CA VAL A 45 -2.46 -11.71 -17.37
C VAL A 45 -2.14 -12.25 -18.77
N GLU A 46 -1.21 -11.61 -19.49
CA GLU A 46 -0.82 -12.01 -20.86
C GLU A 46 0.21 -13.14 -20.91
N GLY A 47 0.81 -13.54 -19.78
CA GLY A 47 1.78 -14.64 -19.73
C GLY A 47 3.18 -14.30 -20.27
N ILE A 48 3.51 -13.00 -20.45
CA ILE A 48 4.70 -12.57 -21.20
C ILE A 48 5.97 -12.53 -20.35
N ASP A 49 5.87 -12.06 -19.09
CA ASP A 49 6.99 -11.95 -18.14
C ASP A 49 6.71 -12.67 -16.80
N TYR A 50 5.52 -13.24 -16.67
CA TYR A 50 4.98 -13.85 -15.46
C TYR A 50 3.95 -14.89 -15.86
N TYR A 51 3.74 -15.90 -15.04
CA TYR A 51 2.93 -17.05 -15.40
C TYR A 51 1.79 -17.28 -14.40
N ILE A 52 0.66 -17.75 -14.92
CA ILE A 52 -0.39 -18.41 -14.13
C ILE A 52 -0.23 -19.89 -14.43
N GLU A 53 0.07 -20.67 -13.40
CA GLU A 53 0.31 -22.10 -13.54
C GLU A 53 -0.52 -22.87 -12.53
N ASP A 54 -1.04 -24.01 -12.97
CA ASP A 54 -1.73 -24.93 -12.09
C ASP A 54 -0.70 -25.70 -11.26
N ILE A 55 -0.72 -25.49 -9.94
CA ILE A 55 0.10 -26.20 -8.98
C ILE A 55 -0.72 -27.20 -8.18
N VAL A 56 -0.14 -28.36 -7.88
CA VAL A 56 -0.79 -29.35 -7.02
C VAL A 56 -0.60 -28.94 -5.57
N ILE A 57 -1.70 -28.88 -4.82
CA ILE A 57 -1.69 -28.65 -3.38
C ILE A 57 -1.14 -29.92 -2.71
N THR A 58 0.04 -29.83 -2.11
CA THR A 58 0.69 -30.99 -1.48
C THR A 58 0.35 -31.14 0.00
N ASP A 59 0.05 -30.03 0.68
CA ASP A 59 -0.41 -30.01 2.06
C ASP A 59 -1.14 -28.70 2.41
N LYS A 60 -1.75 -28.62 3.59
CA LYS A 60 -2.53 -27.47 4.07
C LYS A 60 -2.25 -27.19 5.54
N GLU A 61 -2.02 -25.93 5.88
CA GLU A 61 -1.75 -25.51 7.26
C GLU A 61 -2.56 -24.27 7.66
N THR A 62 -2.96 -24.22 8.92
CA THR A 62 -3.52 -23.04 9.56
C THR A 62 -2.60 -22.56 10.67
N VAL A 63 -2.21 -21.29 10.62
CA VAL A 63 -1.39 -20.66 11.66
C VAL A 63 -2.21 -19.57 12.33
N GLU A 64 -2.40 -19.68 13.64
CA GLU A 64 -3.03 -18.62 14.43
C GLU A 64 -1.99 -17.55 14.75
N ASP A 65 -2.25 -16.30 14.35
CA ASP A 65 -1.37 -15.20 14.68
C ASP A 65 -1.67 -14.73 16.11
N TYR A 66 -0.89 -15.23 17.10
CA TYR A 66 -1.04 -14.86 18.52
C TYR A 66 -0.29 -13.56 18.86
N ASN A 67 -0.15 -12.64 17.91
CA ASN A 67 0.50 -11.36 18.15
C ASN A 67 -0.52 -10.35 18.69
N GLY A 68 -0.48 -10.15 20.01
CA GLY A 68 -1.41 -9.36 20.80
C GLY A 68 -1.66 -7.94 20.28
N SER A 69 -2.81 -7.76 19.65
CA SER A 69 -3.73 -6.60 19.75
C SER A 69 -4.90 -6.89 18.78
N GLU A 70 -5.98 -7.45 19.32
CA GLU A 70 -7.31 -7.55 18.67
C GLU A 70 -7.40 -8.06 17.21
N SER A 71 -6.64 -9.08 16.83
CA SER A 71 -6.98 -9.84 15.61
C SER A 71 -6.63 -11.31 15.75
N GLY A 72 -7.61 -12.13 16.17
CA GLY A 72 -7.56 -13.59 16.08
C GLY A 72 -7.62 -14.09 14.62
N ALA A 73 -6.79 -13.53 13.74
CA ALA A 73 -6.77 -13.89 12.34
C ALA A 73 -5.98 -15.18 12.15
N THR A 74 -6.71 -16.27 11.90
CA THR A 74 -6.13 -17.50 11.38
C THR A 74 -5.62 -17.25 9.96
N ASN A 75 -4.32 -17.46 9.75
CA ASN A 75 -3.72 -17.49 8.43
C ASN A 75 -3.83 -18.91 7.84
N TYR A 76 -4.19 -19.01 6.56
CA TYR A 76 -4.40 -20.27 5.88
C TYR A 76 -3.35 -20.43 4.77
N PHE A 77 -2.69 -21.58 4.69
CA PHE A 77 -1.60 -21.83 3.77
C PHE A 77 -1.82 -23.10 2.95
N PHE A 78 -1.49 -23.04 1.66
CA PHE A 78 -1.32 -24.21 0.81
C PHE A 78 0.17 -24.44 0.57
N TYR A 79 0.62 -25.68 0.77
CA TYR A 79 1.94 -26.13 0.35
C TYR A 79 1.91 -26.59 -1.11
N TYR A 80 3.04 -26.43 -1.78
CA TYR A 80 3.21 -26.81 -3.18
C TYR A 80 4.63 -27.28 -3.47
N GLY A 81 4.75 -28.14 -4.48
CA GLY A 81 6.02 -28.76 -4.82
C GLY A 81 6.47 -29.81 -3.79
N HIS A 82 7.64 -30.37 -4.03
CA HIS A 82 8.21 -31.42 -3.17
C HIS A 82 8.95 -30.89 -1.93
N ASP A 83 9.22 -29.58 -1.88
CA ASP A 83 9.92 -28.95 -0.76
C ASP A 83 8.91 -28.54 0.33
N THR A 84 9.20 -28.86 1.59
CA THR A 84 8.27 -28.68 2.72
C THR A 84 8.19 -27.24 3.25
N ASP A 85 8.96 -26.30 2.69
CA ASP A 85 8.97 -24.89 3.06
C ASP A 85 8.19 -23.99 2.09
N LYS A 86 7.87 -24.52 0.90
CA LYS A 86 7.12 -23.81 -0.14
C LYS A 86 5.64 -23.80 0.18
N ARG A 87 5.19 -22.64 0.65
CA ARG A 87 3.76 -22.38 0.92
C ARG A 87 3.33 -21.02 0.42
N MET A 88 2.05 -20.91 0.09
CA MET A 88 1.39 -19.65 -0.24
C MET A 88 0.22 -19.43 0.70
N GLN A 89 0.05 -18.19 1.13
CA GLN A 89 -1.11 -17.79 1.93
C GLN A 89 -2.34 -17.69 1.02
N VAL A 90 -3.47 -18.21 1.49
CA VAL A 90 -4.78 -18.14 0.85
C VAL A 90 -5.80 -17.56 1.83
N ASN A 91 -6.92 -17.08 1.32
CA ASN A 91 -8.04 -16.70 2.20
C ASN A 91 -8.82 -17.95 2.66
N LYS A 92 -9.59 -17.82 3.75
CA LYS A 92 -10.39 -18.92 4.32
C LYS A 92 -11.33 -19.57 3.31
N LYS A 93 -11.98 -18.78 2.46
CA LYS A 93 -12.94 -19.27 1.46
C LYS A 93 -12.26 -20.22 0.46
N VAL A 94 -11.12 -19.81 -0.09
CA VAL A 94 -10.30 -20.63 -0.99
C VAL A 94 -9.78 -21.86 -0.25
N TYR A 95 -9.28 -21.68 0.97
CA TYR A 95 -8.78 -22.80 1.78
C TYR A 95 -9.83 -23.90 2.00
N SER A 96 -11.09 -23.53 2.21
CA SER A 96 -12.18 -24.49 2.39
C SER A 96 -12.67 -25.15 1.10
N GLN A 97 -12.35 -24.59 -0.07
CA GLN A 97 -12.83 -25.08 -1.38
C GLN A 97 -11.94 -26.16 -2.00
N TYR A 98 -10.65 -26.16 -1.67
CA TYR A 98 -9.67 -27.08 -2.26
C TYR A 98 -9.14 -28.09 -1.24
N ASN A 99 -8.84 -29.29 -1.72
CA ASN A 99 -8.26 -30.40 -0.96
C ASN A 99 -6.81 -30.65 -1.38
N VAL A 100 -6.09 -31.42 -0.55
CA VAL A 100 -4.76 -31.93 -0.92
C VAL A 100 -4.90 -32.83 -2.15
N GLY A 101 -4.06 -32.61 -3.14
CA GLY A 101 -4.11 -33.27 -4.45
C GLY A 101 -4.85 -32.49 -5.53
N ASP A 102 -5.63 -31.45 -5.17
CA ASP A 102 -6.28 -30.59 -6.16
C ASP A 102 -5.26 -29.69 -6.87
N MET A 103 -5.53 -29.38 -8.14
CA MET A 103 -4.82 -28.35 -8.89
C MET A 103 -5.38 -26.97 -8.55
N PHE A 104 -4.49 -26.01 -8.33
CA PHE A 104 -4.83 -24.64 -8.01
C PHE A 104 -4.06 -23.67 -8.92
N PRO A 105 -4.75 -22.75 -9.62
CA PRO A 105 -4.09 -21.77 -10.47
C PRO A 105 -3.40 -20.71 -9.61
N ALA A 106 -2.08 -20.66 -9.66
CA ALA A 106 -1.28 -19.72 -8.88
C ALA A 106 -0.42 -18.81 -9.77
N TYR A 107 -0.13 -17.62 -9.26
CA TYR A 107 0.74 -16.66 -9.92
C TYR A 107 2.20 -16.94 -9.59
N THR A 108 3.09 -16.87 -10.58
CA THR A 108 4.54 -17.02 -10.37
C THR A 108 5.35 -16.09 -11.28
N LYS A 109 6.61 -15.85 -10.91
CA LYS A 109 7.60 -15.08 -11.67
C LYS A 109 8.77 -15.91 -12.18
N ASP A 110 9.09 -16.98 -11.45
CA ASP A 110 10.33 -17.74 -11.58
C ASP A 110 10.05 -19.25 -11.57
N HIS A 111 8.78 -19.66 -11.62
CA HIS A 111 8.31 -21.04 -11.52
C HIS A 111 8.73 -21.75 -10.22
N TYR A 112 9.28 -20.99 -9.26
CA TYR A 112 9.79 -21.52 -8.00
C TYR A 112 8.95 -21.05 -6.82
N TYR A 113 8.54 -19.78 -6.83
CA TYR A 113 7.64 -19.20 -5.83
C TYR A 113 6.27 -18.90 -6.44
N TYR A 114 5.24 -19.34 -5.74
CA TYR A 114 3.85 -19.18 -6.14
C TYR A 114 3.08 -18.36 -5.12
N GLY A 115 2.11 -17.57 -5.61
CA GLY A 115 1.21 -16.78 -4.82
C GLY A 115 -0.24 -16.99 -5.24
N SER A 116 -1.15 -17.00 -4.28
CA SER A 116 -2.59 -17.16 -4.53
C SER A 116 -3.25 -15.93 -5.14
N THR A 117 -2.60 -14.78 -5.04
CA THR A 117 -3.05 -13.52 -5.64
C THR A 117 -1.89 -12.86 -6.36
N ILE A 118 -2.22 -12.04 -7.34
CA ILE A 118 -1.24 -11.28 -8.11
C ILE A 118 -0.39 -10.36 -7.22
N ASN A 119 -0.97 -9.81 -6.15
CA ASN A 119 -0.27 -8.96 -5.21
C ASN A 119 0.76 -9.72 -4.36
N SER A 120 0.56 -11.02 -4.14
CA SER A 120 1.48 -11.86 -3.37
C SER A 120 2.83 -12.04 -4.07
N VAL A 121 2.85 -11.92 -5.40
CA VAL A 121 4.07 -12.04 -6.21
C VAL A 121 4.66 -10.68 -6.59
N LEU A 122 3.95 -9.56 -6.38
CA LEU A 122 4.52 -8.21 -6.56
C LEU A 122 5.75 -7.99 -5.65
N PRO A 123 6.71 -7.13 -6.04
CA PRO A 123 7.86 -6.81 -5.19
C PRO A 123 7.38 -6.23 -3.85
N LYS A 124 7.43 -7.04 -2.79
CA LYS A 124 6.78 -6.76 -1.50
C LYS A 124 7.21 -5.41 -0.91
N THR A 125 8.50 -5.10 -0.97
CA THR A 125 9.05 -3.86 -0.43
C THR A 125 8.53 -2.63 -1.17
N GLU A 126 8.55 -2.65 -2.51
CA GLU A 126 8.11 -1.51 -3.32
C GLU A 126 6.61 -1.30 -3.23
N TYR A 127 5.82 -2.38 -3.33
CA TYR A 127 4.36 -2.30 -3.23
C TYR A 127 3.93 -1.79 -1.85
N LYS A 128 4.47 -2.36 -0.77
CA LYS A 128 4.19 -1.89 0.60
C LYS A 128 4.60 -0.43 0.79
N ASN A 129 5.77 -0.03 0.30
CA ASN A 129 6.23 1.36 0.41
C ASN A 129 5.34 2.32 -0.38
N ASN A 130 4.81 1.89 -1.53
CA ASN A 130 3.86 2.66 -2.32
C ASN A 130 2.52 2.83 -1.59
N GLU A 131 1.96 1.76 -1.03
CA GLU A 131 0.74 1.80 -0.21
C GLU A 131 0.90 2.69 1.03
N LEU A 132 2.06 2.60 1.71
CA LEU A 132 2.39 3.52 2.81
C LEU A 132 2.52 4.98 2.33
N SER A 133 3.08 5.20 1.14
CA SER A 133 3.18 6.53 0.55
C SER A 133 1.80 7.11 0.22
N LYS A 134 0.83 6.27 -0.21
CA LYS A 134 -0.58 6.66 -0.41
C LYS A 134 -1.21 7.15 0.90
N ALA A 135 -0.96 6.47 2.02
CA ALA A 135 -1.42 6.95 3.33
C ALA A 135 -0.70 8.26 3.74
N GLY A 136 0.62 8.34 3.52
CA GLY A 136 1.42 9.52 3.85
C GLY A 136 0.97 10.78 3.12
N ILE A 137 0.64 10.68 1.83
CA ILE A 137 0.19 11.83 1.05
C ILE A 137 -1.17 12.36 1.49
N VAL A 138 -2.08 11.48 1.95
CA VAL A 138 -3.35 11.90 2.55
C VAL A 138 -3.10 12.73 3.80
N THR A 139 -2.20 12.28 4.68
CA THR A 139 -1.82 13.02 5.89
C THR A 139 -1.22 14.40 5.57
N ILE A 140 -0.31 14.47 4.60
CA ILE A 140 0.29 15.74 4.16
C ILE A 140 -0.77 16.66 3.54
N GLY A 141 -1.69 16.11 2.73
CA GLY A 141 -2.81 16.86 2.16
C GLY A 141 -3.72 17.48 3.24
N CYS A 142 -4.03 16.72 4.29
CA CYS A 142 -4.77 17.24 5.46
C CYS A 142 -4.01 18.38 6.15
N LEU A 143 -2.70 18.25 6.35
CA LEU A 143 -1.88 19.31 6.95
C LEU A 143 -1.88 20.60 6.11
N ILE A 144 -1.78 20.48 4.78
CA ILE A 144 -1.86 21.62 3.87
C ILE A 144 -3.23 22.31 4.01
N LEU A 145 -4.32 21.54 4.02
CA LEU A 145 -5.68 22.08 4.19
C LEU A 145 -5.85 22.83 5.52
N LEU A 146 -5.34 22.28 6.63
CA LEU A 146 -5.39 22.93 7.94
C LEU A 146 -4.64 24.28 7.93
N LEU A 147 -3.45 24.33 7.32
CA LEU A 147 -2.68 25.58 7.20
C LEU A 147 -3.40 26.62 6.31
N LEU A 148 -4.08 26.19 5.24
CA LEU A 148 -4.89 27.07 4.41
C LEU A 148 -6.08 27.65 5.16
N ILE A 149 -6.79 26.82 5.94
CA ILE A 149 -7.91 27.24 6.79
C ILE A 149 -7.44 28.25 7.84
N TYR A 150 -6.33 27.95 8.52
CA TYR A 150 -5.72 28.88 9.48
C TYR A 150 -5.43 30.24 8.84
N LYS A 151 -4.78 30.24 7.68
CA LYS A 151 -4.45 31.47 6.94
C LYS A 151 -5.71 32.23 6.50
N TRP A 152 -6.77 31.52 6.15
CA TRP A 152 -8.05 32.12 5.79
C TRP A 152 -8.71 32.80 7.00
N ILE A 153 -8.74 32.14 8.16
CA ILE A 153 -9.29 32.69 9.41
C ILE A 153 -8.50 33.93 9.86
N ASP A 154 -7.16 33.85 9.91
CA ASP A 154 -6.30 34.99 10.28
C ASP A 154 -6.51 36.20 9.33
N ASN A 155 -6.76 35.95 8.05
CA ASN A 155 -7.06 37.01 7.10
C ASN A 155 -8.46 37.61 7.28
N LEU A 156 -9.44 36.82 7.74
CA LEU A 156 -10.77 37.33 8.10
C LEU A 156 -10.66 38.26 9.31
N GLU A 157 -9.99 37.82 10.38
CA GLU A 157 -9.82 38.62 11.61
C GLU A 157 -9.13 39.97 11.34
N LYS A 158 -8.12 39.98 10.46
CA LYS A 158 -7.45 41.21 10.01
C LYS A 158 -8.35 42.16 9.22
N LYS A 159 -9.32 41.64 8.47
CA LYS A 159 -10.28 42.47 7.73
C LYS A 159 -11.29 43.12 8.68
N THR A 160 -11.77 42.38 9.68
CA THR A 160 -12.74 42.87 10.66
C THR A 160 -12.14 43.93 11.59
N ASN A 161 -10.87 43.77 12.00
CA ASN A 161 -10.19 44.70 12.92
C ASN A 161 -9.64 45.99 12.25
N ASN A 162 -9.67 46.07 10.92
CA ASN A 162 -9.27 47.26 10.15
C ASN A 162 -10.49 48.08 9.66
N GLN A 163 -11.71 47.71 10.06
CA GLN A 163 -12.93 48.53 9.96
C GLN A 163 -13.19 49.21 11.31
#